data_AF-A0A1M5DUQ9-F1
#
_entry.id   AF-A0A1M5DUQ9-F1
#
_cell.length_a   1.000
_cell.length_b   1.000
_cell.length_c   1.000
_cell.angle_alpha   90.00
_cell.angle_beta   90.00
_cell.angle_gamma   90.00
#
_symmetry.space_group_name_H-M   'P 1'
#
loop_
_entity.id
_entity.type
_entity.pdbx_description
1 polymer ?
#
loop_
_entity_poly.entity_id
_entity_poly.type
_entity_poly.pdbx_seq_one_letter_code
_entity_poly.pdbx_strand_id
1 'polypeptide(L)'
;MTQLFSEAFDTYILNQKVIAWGFQHETKVLLPNGYYAFPSGYFTEYENGYKMIASGATLHKTDIQEAMILDPDGVPIARDTEDTIYGKY
;
A
#
# COMPACT_ATOMS: atom_id res chain seq x y z
N MET A 1 5.46 13.09 7.19
CA MET A 1 4.52 12.71 8.26
C MET A 1 3.74 11.53 7.72
N THR A 2 3.79 10.36 8.36
CA THR A 2 3.04 9.18 7.94
C THR A 2 1.62 9.30 8.49
N GLN A 3 0.61 9.24 7.63
CA GLN A 3 -0.80 9.27 8.06
C GLN A 3 -1.26 7.88 8.47
N LEU A 4 -2.32 7.78 9.29
CA LEU A 4 -2.98 6.50 9.52
C LEU A 4 -3.57 5.99 8.19
N PHE A 5 -3.54 4.68 7.99
CA PHE A 5 -4.04 4.09 6.74
C PHE A 5 -5.52 4.42 6.50
N SER A 6 -6.36 4.31 7.54
CA SER A 6 -7.78 4.65 7.45
C SER A 6 -8.01 6.11 7.04
N GLU A 7 -7.26 7.05 7.63
CA GLU A 7 -7.36 8.48 7.31
C GLU A 7 -6.95 8.76 5.85
N ALA A 8 -5.85 8.16 5.40
CA ALA A 8 -5.38 8.30 4.03
C ALA A 8 -6.35 7.65 3.03
N PHE A 9 -6.94 6.50 3.39
CA PHE A 9 -7.94 5.82 2.57
C PHE A 9 -9.19 6.69 2.40
N ASP A 10 -9.75 7.18 3.50
CA ASP A 10 -10.94 8.04 3.47
C ASP A 10 -10.69 9.34 2.70
N THR A 11 -9.48 9.89 2.79
CA THR A 11 -9.12 11.16 2.15
C THR A 11 -8.82 11.02 0.66
N TYR A 12 -8.07 9.99 0.26
CA TYR A 12 -7.48 9.92 -1.08
C TYR A 12 -7.98 8.75 -1.93
N ILE A 13 -8.65 7.76 -1.35
CA ILE A 13 -9.07 6.54 -2.06
C ILE A 13 -10.59 6.45 -2.13
N LEU A 14 -11.27 6.72 -1.02
CA LEU A 14 -12.72 6.66 -0.94
C LEU A 14 -13.36 7.62 -1.97
N ASN A 15 -14.39 7.13 -2.67
CA ASN A 15 -15.11 7.86 -3.73
C ASN A 15 -14.28 8.26 -4.95
N GLN A 16 -13.05 7.76 -5.13
CA GLN A 16 -12.30 7.96 -6.35
C GLN A 16 -12.62 6.89 -7.40
N LYS A 17 -12.69 7.30 -8.66
CA LYS A 17 -12.80 6.35 -9.78
C LYS A 17 -11.49 5.61 -10.00
N VAL A 18 -11.58 4.30 -10.16
CA VAL A 18 -10.46 3.46 -10.62
C VAL A 18 -10.20 3.70 -12.10
N ILE A 19 -8.95 3.97 -12.46
CA ILE A 19 -8.52 4.23 -13.85
C ILE A 19 -7.54 3.18 -14.40
N ALA A 20 -6.81 2.47 -13.53
CA ALA A 20 -5.93 1.39 -13.93
C ALA A 20 -5.75 0.36 -12.81
N TRP A 21 -5.27 -0.83 -13.19
CA TRP A 21 -4.86 -1.88 -12.29
C TRP A 21 -3.65 -2.60 -12.91
N GLY A 22 -2.82 -3.21 -12.09
CA GLY A 22 -1.65 -3.92 -12.60
C GLY A 22 -0.77 -4.46 -11.49
N PHE A 23 0.46 -4.81 -11.87
CA PHE A 23 1.49 -5.26 -10.95
C PHE A 23 2.67 -4.30 -10.98
N GLN A 24 3.15 -3.90 -9.80
CA GLN A 24 4.35 -3.10 -9.63
C GLN A 24 5.48 -4.00 -9.08
N HIS A 25 6.55 -4.11 -9.86
CA HIS A 25 7.81 -4.64 -9.36
C HIS A 25 8.41 -3.72 -8.29
N GLU A 26 9.17 -4.32 -7.38
CA GLU A 26 9.83 -3.59 -6.29
C GLU A 26 10.56 -2.35 -6.80
N THR A 27 10.20 -1.20 -6.23
CA THR A 27 10.80 0.08 -6.56
C THR A 27 11.30 0.73 -5.27
N LYS A 28 12.57 1.15 -5.25
CA LYS A 28 13.16 1.82 -4.09
C LYS A 28 12.76 3.29 -4.05
N VAL A 29 12.12 3.71 -2.96
CA VAL A 29 11.63 5.08 -2.75
C VAL A 29 12.26 5.67 -1.48
N LEU A 30 12.81 6.88 -1.56
CA LEU A 30 13.29 7.63 -0.41
C LEU A 30 12.12 8.39 0.24
N LEU A 31 11.81 8.07 1.49
CA LEU A 31 10.76 8.73 2.26
C LEU A 31 11.26 10.07 2.82
N PRO A 32 10.36 11.02 3.14
CA PRO A 32 10.72 12.32 3.73
C PRO A 32 11.47 12.23 5.06
N ASN A 33 11.36 11.11 5.77
CA ASN A 33 12.06 10.84 7.03
C ASN A 33 13.48 10.27 6.82
N GLY A 34 13.95 10.15 5.58
CA GLY A 34 15.28 9.64 5.22
C GLY A 34 15.39 8.12 5.11
N TYR A 35 14.32 7.38 5.39
CA TYR A 35 14.30 5.91 5.24
C TYR A 35 13.89 5.50 3.83
N TYR A 36 14.19 4.26 3.45
CA TYR A 36 13.75 3.69 2.18
C TYR A 36 12.49 2.83 2.35
N ALA A 37 11.58 2.94 1.39
CA ALA A 37 10.45 2.03 1.20
C ALA A 37 10.62 1.28 -0.13
N PHE A 38 9.98 0.11 -0.22
CA PHE A 38 10.09 -0.80 -1.37
C PHE A 38 8.70 -1.27 -1.83
N PRO A 39 7.80 -0.35 -2.25
CA PRO A 39 6.46 -0.71 -2.70
C PRO A 39 6.52 -1.71 -3.87
N SER A 40 5.87 -2.86 -3.69
CA SER A 40 5.69 -3.91 -4.69
C SER A 40 4.38 -4.64 -4.44
N GLY A 41 3.71 -5.10 -5.49
CA GLY A 41 2.45 -5.84 -5.38
C GLY A 41 1.47 -5.49 -6.47
N TYR A 42 0.23 -5.94 -6.31
CA TYR A 42 -0.85 -5.55 -7.19
C TYR A 42 -1.33 -4.15 -6.82
N PHE A 43 -1.45 -3.27 -7.81
CA PHE A 43 -1.92 -1.91 -7.60
C PHE A 43 -3.29 -1.68 -8.22
N THR A 44 -4.03 -0.76 -7.60
CA THR A 44 -5.17 -0.05 -8.18
C THR A 44 -4.83 1.43 -8.23
N GLU A 45 -4.98 2.07 -9.39
CA GLU A 45 -4.73 3.48 -9.60
C GLU A 45 -6.05 4.25 -9.73
N TYR A 46 -6.11 5.40 -9.07
CA TYR A 46 -7.29 6.23 -8.95
C TYR A 46 -7.14 7.53 -9.74
N GLU A 47 -8.25 8.14 -10.12
CA GLU A 47 -8.27 9.32 -11.02
C GLU A 47 -7.52 10.55 -10.49
N ASN A 48 -7.33 10.63 -9.18
CA ASN A 48 -6.52 11.66 -8.52
C ASN A 48 -5.01 11.36 -8.52
N GLY A 49 -4.58 10.29 -9.18
CA GLY A 49 -3.19 9.85 -9.29
C GLY A 49 -2.68 8.99 -8.14
N TYR A 50 -3.45 8.83 -7.06
CA TYR A 50 -3.06 7.97 -5.95
C TYR A 50 -3.15 6.50 -6.35
N LYS A 51 -2.33 5.66 -5.69
CA LYS A 51 -2.34 4.21 -5.89
C LYS A 51 -2.49 3.50 -4.57
N MET A 52 -3.28 2.44 -4.56
CA MET A 52 -3.28 1.47 -3.48
C MET A 52 -2.55 0.21 -3.95
N ILE A 53 -1.53 -0.22 -3.21
CA ILE A 53 -0.82 -1.47 -3.44
C ILE A 53 -1.23 -2.46 -2.36
N ALA A 54 -1.57 -3.68 -2.77
CA ALA A 54 -1.76 -4.82 -1.90
C ALA A 54 -0.69 -5.87 -2.22
N SER A 55 -0.04 -6.38 -1.19
CA SER A 55 0.98 -7.42 -1.28
C SER A 55 0.78 -8.45 -0.17
N GLY A 56 1.25 -9.67 -0.41
CA GLY A 56 1.18 -10.72 0.61
C GLY A 56 2.21 -11.80 0.35
N ALA A 57 2.66 -12.44 1.44
CA ALA A 57 3.62 -13.52 1.40
C ALA A 57 3.41 -14.47 2.58
N THR A 58 3.69 -15.75 2.39
CA THR A 58 3.74 -16.72 3.49
C THR A 58 5.19 -16.93 3.92
N LEU A 59 5.52 -16.61 5.18
CA LEU A 59 6.82 -16.85 5.79
C LEU A 59 6.69 -17.82 6.96
N HIS A 60 7.31 -18.99 6.86
CA HIS A 60 7.32 -20.01 7.93
C HIS A 60 5.94 -20.35 8.53
N LYS A 61 4.87 -20.39 7.68
CA LYS A 61 3.46 -20.61 8.03
C LYS A 61 2.72 -19.40 8.62
N THR A 62 3.35 -18.24 8.67
CA THR A 62 2.68 -16.97 8.95
C THR A 62 2.39 -16.28 7.63
N ASP A 63 1.12 -15.92 7.43
CA ASP A 63 0.70 -15.15 6.27
C ASP A 63 0.80 -13.66 6.61
N ILE A 64 1.64 -12.95 5.86
CA ILE A 64 1.89 -11.52 5.99
C ILE A 64 1.10 -10.85 4.88
N GLN A 65 0.26 -9.88 5.24
CA GLN A 65 -0.42 -9.02 4.29
C GLN A 65 -0.02 -7.58 4.53
N GLU A 66 0.16 -6.84 3.45
CA GLU A 66 0.52 -5.43 3.50
C GLU A 66 -0.30 -4.65 2.48
N ALA A 67 -0.77 -3.49 2.90
CA ALA A 67 -1.37 -2.49 2.04
C ALA A 67 -0.59 -1.18 2.15
N MET A 68 -0.35 -0.52 1.02
CA MET A 68 0.24 0.82 0.97
C MET A 68 -0.62 1.76 0.14
N ILE A 69 -0.69 3.02 0.54
CA ILE A 69 -1.21 4.11 -0.29
C ILE A 69 -0.02 4.96 -0.73
N LEU A 70 0.15 5.09 -2.04
CA LEU A 70 1.16 5.92 -2.69
C LEU A 70 0.50 7.20 -3.19
N ASP A 71 1.20 8.30 -3.04
CA ASP A 71 0.85 9.57 -3.67
C ASP A 71 1.11 9.54 -5.20
N PRO A 72 0.72 10.59 -5.94
CA PRO A 72 0.91 10.64 -7.39
C PRO A 72 2.37 10.56 -7.85
N ASP A 73 3.33 10.88 -6.98
CA ASP A 73 4.77 10.76 -7.26
C ASP A 73 5.31 9.35 -6.94
N GLY A 74 4.44 8.45 -6.49
CA GLY A 74 4.78 7.07 -6.13
C GLY A 74 5.39 6.93 -4.74
N VAL A 75 5.26 7.94 -3.88
CA VAL A 75 5.79 7.91 -2.51
C VAL A 75 4.74 7.35 -1.55
N PRO A 76 5.06 6.30 -0.76
CA PRO A 76 4.15 5.80 0.25
C PRO A 76 3.83 6.84 1.32
N ILE A 77 2.54 7.16 1.49
CA ILE A 77 2.05 8.11 2.50
C ILE A 77 1.37 7.43 3.69
N ALA A 78 0.88 6.20 3.49
CA ALA A 78 0.31 5.36 4.54
C ALA A 78 0.57 3.88 4.23
N ARG A 79 0.64 3.08 5.30
CA ARG A 79 0.92 1.64 5.25
C ARG A 79 0.12 0.95 6.34
N ASP A 80 -0.45 -0.20 6.00
CA ASP A 80 -1.08 -1.12 6.95
C ASP A 80 -0.47 -2.52 6.78
N THR A 81 -0.28 -3.23 7.87
CA THR A 81 0.30 -4.58 7.87
C THR A 81 -0.42 -5.45 8.88
N GLU A 82 -0.87 -6.61 8.42
CA GLU A 82 -1.48 -7.62 9.28
C GLU A 82 -0.69 -8.94 9.20
N ASP A 83 -0.36 -9.49 10.38
CA ASP A 83 0.07 -10.88 10.53
C ASP A 83 -1.19 -11.73 10.71
N THR A 84 -1.57 -12.49 9.68
CA THR A 84 -2.72 -13.38 9.76
C THR A 84 -2.29 -14.76 10.27
N ILE A 85 -2.80 -15.15 11.45
CA ILE A 85 -2.64 -16.51 11.99
C ILE A 85 -3.86 -17.33 11.57
N TYR A 86 -3.64 -18.41 10.83
CA TYR A 86 -4.68 -19.40 10.53
C TYR A 86 -5.28 -19.95 11.85
N GLY A 87 -6.56 -19.66 12.14
CA GLY A 87 -7.30 -20.28 13.25
C GLY A 87 -8.10 -19.37 14.19
N LYS A 88 -8.39 -18.11 13.83
CA LYS A 88 -9.27 -17.21 14.63
C LYS A 88 -10.51 -16.68 13.87
N TYR A 89 -11.15 -17.56 13.10
CA TYR A 89 -12.54 -17.38 12.67
C TYR A 89 -13.29 -18.70 12.87
#